data_AF-A0A7J5WP68-F1
#
_entry.id   AF-A0A7J5WP68-F1
#
_cell.length_a   1.000
_cell.length_b   1.000
_cell.length_c   1.000
_cell.angle_alpha   90.00
_cell.angle_beta   90.00
_cell.angle_gamma   90.00
#
_symmetry.space_group_name_H-M   'P 1'
#
loop_
_entity.id
_entity.type
_entity.pdbx_description
1 polymer ?
#
loop_
_entity_poly.entity_id
_entity_poly.type
_entity_poly.pdbx_seq_one_letter_code
_entity_poly.pdbx_strand_id
1 'polypeptide(L)'
;MHMNFNIGKLCVRSKAALLLLGTILTLGLQAQTVIKGKVTDSRGAPVPGASVQIKNAGNGTASNNEGVYQFTVNLKPGKHEVVISSVGLSSSEKSITVKSNNES
;
A
#
# COMPACT_ATOMS: atom_id res chain seq x y z
N MET A 1 13.09 -35.40 34.27
CA MET A 1 13.61 -34.35 33.38
C MET A 1 12.66 -33.16 33.45
N HIS A 2 12.86 -32.26 34.42
CA HIS A 2 12.04 -31.05 34.58
C HIS A 2 12.97 -29.84 34.44
N MET A 3 12.80 -29.10 33.35
CA MET A 3 13.56 -27.88 33.08
C MET A 3 12.82 -26.70 33.74
N ASN A 4 13.41 -26.12 34.77
CA ASN A 4 12.87 -24.91 35.41
C ASN A 4 13.46 -23.68 34.71
N PHE A 5 12.61 -22.90 34.04
CA PHE A 5 13.00 -21.65 33.41
C PHE A 5 12.88 -20.52 34.44
N ASN A 6 14.01 -20.07 34.97
CA ASN A 6 14.10 -18.95 35.89
C ASN A 6 14.06 -17.65 35.08
N ILE A 7 12.93 -16.94 35.11
CA ILE A 7 12.81 -15.58 34.55
C ILE A 7 13.50 -14.61 35.53
N GLY A 8 14.84 -14.67 35.54
CA GLY A 8 15.68 -13.80 36.35
C GLY A 8 15.59 -12.36 35.87
N LYS A 9 14.85 -11.54 36.61
CA LYS A 9 15.02 -10.08 36.77
C LYS A 9 15.46 -9.36 35.48
N LEU A 10 14.47 -9.03 34.64
CA LEU A 10 14.66 -8.05 33.57
C LEU A 10 14.88 -6.66 34.19
N CYS A 11 16.13 -6.37 34.54
CA CYS A 11 16.56 -5.11 35.13
C CYS A 11 16.53 -4.02 34.05
N VAL A 12 15.37 -3.36 33.90
CA VAL A 12 15.18 -2.14 33.10
C VAL A 12 15.88 -0.96 33.79
N ARG A 13 17.21 -0.99 33.88
CA ARG A 13 18.02 0.09 34.49
C ARG A 13 19.09 0.67 33.57
N SER A 14 19.22 0.18 32.34
CA SER A 14 20.16 0.74 31.36
C SER A 14 19.39 1.49 30.28
N LYS A 15 19.54 2.82 30.20
CA LYS A 15 18.95 3.66 29.14
C LYS A 15 19.24 3.13 27.72
N ALA A 16 20.34 2.38 27.56
CA ALA A 16 20.69 1.67 26.34
C ALA A 16 19.70 0.56 25.95
N ALA A 17 19.14 -0.17 26.92
CA ALA A 17 18.15 -1.23 26.65
C ALA A 17 16.81 -0.66 26.14
N LEU A 18 16.42 0.53 26.62
CA LEU A 18 15.22 1.23 26.15
C LEU A 18 15.42 1.77 24.72
N LEU A 19 16.62 2.26 24.40
CA LEU A 19 17.00 2.70 23.05
C LEU A 19 17.03 1.53 22.04
N LEU A 20 17.61 0.39 22.44
CA LEU A 20 17.71 -0.80 21.57
C LEU A 20 16.34 -1.40 21.26
N LEU A 21 15.43 -1.42 22.24
CA LEU A 21 14.06 -1.89 22.06
C LEU A 21 13.26 -0.95 21.13
N GLY A 22 13.51 0.36 21.20
CA GLY A 22 12.89 1.35 20.31
C GLY A 22 13.28 1.18 18.84
N THR A 23 14.56 0.87 18.54
CA THR A 23 15.03 0.65 17.17
C THR A 23 14.43 -0.58 16.50
N ILE A 24 14.21 -1.67 17.25
CA ILE A 24 13.65 -2.93 16.71
C ILE A 24 12.19 -2.74 16.27
N LEU A 25 11.43 -1.88 16.95
CA LEU A 25 10.03 -1.60 16.60
C LEU A 25 9.88 -0.88 15.24
N THR A 26 10.90 -0.14 14.79
CA THR A 26 10.82 0.63 13.54
C THR A 26 11.09 -0.18 12.27
N LEU A 27 11.71 -1.37 12.39
CA LEU A 27 12.11 -2.22 11.26
C LEU A 27 10.93 -2.85 10.49
N GLY A 28 9.69 -2.72 10.99
CA GLY A 28 8.49 -3.29 10.38
C GLY A 28 7.57 -2.31 9.66
N LEU A 29 7.89 -1.01 9.62
CA LEU A 29 7.02 -0.01 9.00
C LEU A 29 7.11 -0.08 7.47
N GLN A 30 6.16 -0.76 6.84
CA GLN A 30 5.99 -0.76 5.39
C GLN A 30 5.30 0.56 4.97
N ALA A 31 5.95 1.36 4.12
CA ALA A 31 5.37 2.58 3.57
C ALA A 31 4.13 2.25 2.71
N GLN A 32 3.01 2.90 2.99
CA GLN A 32 1.81 2.77 2.16
C GLN A 32 1.95 3.63 0.90
N THR A 33 1.55 3.08 -0.24
CA THR A 33 1.55 3.79 -1.53
C THR A 33 0.16 4.37 -1.79
N VAL A 34 0.09 5.67 -2.06
CA VAL A 34 -1.17 6.32 -2.47
C VAL A 34 -1.24 6.36 -3.99
N ILE A 35 -2.27 5.73 -4.54
CA ILE A 35 -2.57 5.78 -5.97
C ILE A 35 -3.77 6.69 -6.16
N LYS A 36 -3.61 7.69 -7.03
CA LYS A 36 -4.66 8.64 -7.40
C LYS A 36 -4.62 8.96 -8.87
N GLY A 37 -5.77 9.31 -9.43
CA GLY A 37 -5.90 9.69 -10.83
C GLY A 37 -7.33 10.03 -11.20
N LYS A 38 -7.57 10.16 -12.51
CA LYS A 38 -8.89 10.43 -13.09
C LYS A 38 -9.16 9.47 -14.24
N VAL A 39 -10.37 8.92 -14.28
CA VAL A 39 -10.89 8.07 -15.36
C VAL A 39 -11.76 8.92 -16.28
N THR A 40 -11.41 8.92 -17.57
CA THR A 40 -12.13 9.65 -18.61
C THR A 40 -12.40 8.73 -19.81
N ASP A 41 -13.52 8.95 -20.50
CA ASP A 41 -13.87 8.30 -21.76
C ASP A 41 -13.04 8.85 -22.93
N SER A 42 -13.12 8.20 -24.10
CA SER A 42 -12.57 8.65 -25.37
C SER A 42 -12.87 10.11 -25.74
N ARG A 43 -14.01 10.64 -25.28
CA ARG A 43 -14.44 12.04 -25.49
C ARG A 43 -13.95 13.01 -24.39
N GLY A 44 -13.17 12.54 -23.42
CA GLY A 44 -12.70 13.33 -22.29
C GLY A 44 -13.72 13.52 -21.16
N ALA A 45 -14.92 12.94 -21.27
CA ALA A 45 -15.93 12.97 -20.22
C ALA A 45 -15.51 12.11 -19.02
N PRO A 46 -15.73 12.55 -17.77
CA PRO A 46 -15.43 11.74 -16.60
C PRO A 46 -16.30 10.47 -16.56
N VAL A 47 -15.71 9.34 -16.16
CA VAL A 47 -16.43 8.07 -16.02
C VAL A 47 -16.64 7.80 -14.52
N PRO A 48 -17.85 8.02 -13.99
CA PRO A 48 -18.17 7.70 -12.61
C PRO A 48 -18.38 6.20 -12.41
N GLY A 49 -18.03 5.69 -11.22
CA GLY A 49 -18.22 4.28 -10.87
C GLY A 49 -17.33 3.29 -11.61
N ALA A 50 -16.28 3.76 -12.29
CA ALA A 50 -15.29 2.89 -12.92
C ALA A 50 -14.49 2.16 -11.83
N SER A 51 -14.40 0.84 -11.93
CA SER A 51 -13.59 0.02 -11.06
C SER A 51 -12.12 0.16 -11.45
N VAL A 52 -11.28 0.57 -10.50
CA VAL A 52 -9.84 0.72 -10.64
C VAL A 52 -9.18 -0.26 -9.70
N GLN A 53 -8.58 -1.32 -10.24
CA GLN A 53 -8.00 -2.41 -9.46
C GLN A 53 -6.55 -2.65 -9.85
N ILE A 54 -5.72 -3.07 -8.90
CA ILE A 54 -4.34 -3.45 -9.18
C ILE A 54 -4.30 -4.96 -9.39
N LYS A 55 -3.80 -5.36 -10.55
CA LYS A 55 -3.65 -6.75 -10.95
C LYS A 55 -2.82 -7.49 -9.91
N ASN A 56 -3.34 -8.64 -9.45
CA ASN A 56 -2.73 -9.48 -8.42
C ASN A 56 -2.59 -8.87 -7.00
N ALA A 57 -3.02 -7.62 -6.75
CA ALA A 57 -2.96 -7.04 -5.41
C ALA A 57 -4.27 -7.22 -4.63
N GLY A 58 -5.39 -7.58 -5.27
CA GLY A 58 -6.71 -7.66 -4.63
C GLY A 58 -7.24 -6.32 -4.08
N ASN A 59 -6.51 -5.24 -4.32
CA ASN A 59 -6.81 -3.89 -3.86
C ASN A 59 -7.33 -3.06 -5.03
N GLY A 60 -8.34 -2.25 -4.79
CA GLY A 60 -8.92 -1.36 -5.78
C GLY A 60 -9.92 -0.40 -5.17
N THR A 61 -10.40 0.53 -5.99
CA THR A 61 -11.41 1.51 -5.62
C THR A 61 -12.32 1.79 -6.82
N ALA A 62 -13.42 2.49 -6.60
CA ALA A 62 -14.25 3.02 -7.68
C ALA A 62 -13.97 4.52 -7.87
N SER A 63 -14.08 5.00 -9.10
CA SER A 63 -14.06 6.44 -9.38
C SER A 63 -15.34 7.12 -8.88
N ASN A 64 -15.21 8.36 -8.40
CA ASN A 64 -16.32 9.19 -7.95
C ASN A 64 -17.09 9.83 -9.12
N ASN A 65 -18.07 10.69 -8.84
CA ASN A 65 -18.89 11.39 -9.83
C ASN A 65 -18.08 12.23 -10.84
N GLU A 66 -16.89 12.69 -10.45
CA GLU A 66 -15.97 13.45 -11.30
C GLU A 66 -14.96 12.55 -12.03
N GLY A 67 -15.08 11.23 -11.91
CA GLY A 67 -14.14 10.25 -12.43
C GLY A 67 -12.83 10.17 -11.65
N VAL A 68 -12.71 10.86 -10.51
CA VAL A 68 -11.50 10.88 -9.68
C VAL A 68 -11.48 9.64 -8.79
N TYR A 69 -10.31 9.03 -8.65
CA TYR A 69 -10.08 7.92 -7.73
C TYR A 69 -8.85 8.19 -6.87
N GLN A 70 -8.91 7.74 -5.62
CA GLN A 70 -7.79 7.74 -4.70
C GLN A 70 -7.93 6.55 -3.76
N PHE A 71 -6.85 5.79 -3.58
CA PHE A 71 -6.81 4.73 -2.59
C PHE A 71 -5.37 4.46 -2.16
N THR A 72 -5.26 3.95 -0.93
CA THR A 72 -3.99 3.62 -0.30
C THR A 72 -3.82 2.12 -0.33
N VAL A 73 -2.67 1.67 -0.85
CA VAL A 73 -2.36 0.26 -1.02
C VAL A 73 -0.95 -0.02 -0.53
N ASN A 74 -0.74 -1.19 0.07
CA ASN A 74 0.60 -1.67 0.37
C ASN A 74 1.15 -2.39 -0.86
N LEU A 75 1.89 -1.67 -1.70
CA LEU A 75 2.59 -2.25 -2.85
C LEU A 75 4.08 -2.27 -2.62
N LYS A 76 4.71 -3.38 -3.02
CA LYS A 76 6.16 -3.45 -3.13
C LYS A 76 6.63 -2.52 -4.27
N PRO A 77 7.79 -1.87 -4.13
CA PRO A 77 8.42 -1.15 -5.24
C PRO A 77 8.56 -2.05 -6.48
N GLY A 78 8.26 -1.51 -7.65
CA GLY A 78 8.29 -2.27 -8.90
C GLY A 78 7.21 -1.86 -9.89
N LYS A 79 7.10 -2.64 -10.97
CA LYS A 79 6.06 -2.47 -11.99
C LYS A 79 4.79 -3.21 -11.56
N HIS A 80 3.66 -2.53 -11.63
CA HIS A 80 2.34 -3.06 -11.36
C HIS A 80 1.40 -2.70 -12.51
N GLU A 81 0.36 -3.51 -12.72
CA GLU A 81 -0.65 -3.23 -13.73
C GLU A 81 -1.95 -2.82 -13.04
N VAL A 82 -2.53 -1.72 -13.49
CA VAL A 82 -3.84 -1.23 -13.04
C VAL A 82 -4.85 -1.56 -14.12
N VAL A 83 -5.89 -2.28 -13.75
CA VAL A 83 -7.03 -2.61 -14.59
C VAL A 83 -8.14 -1.64 -14.25
N ILE A 84 -8.59 -0.89 -15.26
CA ILE A 84 -9.76 -0.03 -15.18
C ILE A 84 -10.88 -0.69 -15.98
N SER A 85 -12.04 -0.89 -15.34
CA SER A 85 -13.23 -1.45 -15.99
C SER A 85 -14.48 -0.67 -15.58
N SER A 86 -15.46 -0.58 -16.48
CA SER A 86 -16.75 0.05 -16.20
C SER A 86 -17.85 -0.67 -16.95
N VAL A 87 -19.08 -0.59 -16.46
CA VAL A 87 -20.23 -1.26 -17.06
C VAL A 87 -20.46 -0.70 -18.47
N GLY A 88 -20.43 -1.56 -19.48
CA GLY A 88 -20.62 -1.18 -20.88
C GLY A 88 -19.40 -0.57 -21.57
N LEU A 89 -18.23 -0.52 -20.92
CA LEU A 89 -16.96 -0.09 -21.52
C LEU A 89 -15.95 -1.24 -21.57
N SER A 90 -15.02 -1.17 -22.52
CA SER A 90 -13.87 -2.09 -22.57
C SER A 90 -12.92 -1.84 -21.40
N SER A 91 -12.41 -2.91 -20.80
CA SER A 91 -11.37 -2.80 -19.77
C SER A 91 -10.07 -2.29 -20.37
N SER A 92 -9.37 -1.44 -19.62
CA SER A 92 -8.05 -0.92 -19.99
C SER A 92 -7.02 -1.29 -18.93
N GLU A 93 -5.85 -1.73 -19.37
CA GLU A 93 -4.72 -2.04 -18.49
C GLU A 93 -3.64 -0.97 -18.63
N LYS A 94 -3.15 -0.46 -17.49
CA LYS A 94 -2.09 0.54 -17.44
C LYS A 94 -0.97 0.08 -16.52
N SER A 95 0.25 -0.01 -17.04
CA SER A 95 1.42 -0.26 -16.21
C SER A 95 1.83 1.01 -15.45
N ILE A 96 1.98 0.89 -14.14
CA ILE A 96 2.51 1.92 -13.24
C ILE A 96 3.78 1.40 -12.57
N THR A 97 4.73 2.29 -12.31
CA THR A 97 5.95 1.96 -11.56
C THR A 97 5.88 2.62 -10.19
N VAL A 98 5.82 1.82 -9.14
CA VAL A 98 5.91 2.27 -7.75
C VAL A 98 7.39 2.39 -7.40
N LYS A 99 7.84 3.60 -7.09
CA LYS A 99 9.21 3.85 -6.62
C LYS A 99 9.28 3.63 -5.11
N SER A 100 10.38 3.04 -4.63
CA SER A 100 10.69 3.03 -3.20
C SER A 100 11.15 4.42 -2.80
N ASN A 101 10.58 4.99 -1.74
CA ASN A 101 10.90 6.33 -1.26
C ASN A 101 12.25 6.39 -0.52
N ASN A 102 13.23 5.55 -0.87
CA ASN A 102 14.54 5.43 -0.21
C ASN A 102 15.69 6.02 -1.05
N GLU A 103 15.43 7.09 -1.81
CA GLU A 103 16.48 7.84 -2.49
C GLU A 103 16.34 9.33 -2.19
N SER A 104 17.06 9.77 -1.14
CA SER A 104 17.72 11.08 -1.00
C SER A 104 18.75 10.98 0.12
#